data_AF-A0A9N7G7Q4-F1
#
_entry.id   AF-A0A9N7G7Q4-F1
#
_cell.length_a   1.000
_cell.length_b   1.000
_cell.length_c   1.000
_cell.angle_alpha   90.00
_cell.angle_beta   90.00
_cell.angle_gamma   90.00
#
_symmetry.space_group_name_H-M   'P 1'
#
loop_
_entity.id
_entity.type
_entity.pdbx_description
1 polymer ?
#
loop_
_entity_poly.entity_id
_entity_poly.type
_entity_poly.pdbx_seq_one_letter_code
_entity_poly.pdbx_strand_id
1 'polypeptide(L)'
;MTNQPGNALRTFFNSTVFSFEILSVATLIFLVFLWKLFAVILKKQHNKIFLLSGYTIATLLAFYLPWAFSSIASQTSVYPFLNPLSVFYLSVLKGLANSGQVLNSSNTFLYWLSFVKRNTIYSNWSINWWIFRV
;
A
#
# COMPACT_ATOMS: atom_id res chain seq x y z
N MET A 1 -10.38 -13.34 12.64
CA MET A 1 -8.98 -13.26 12.16
C MET A 1 -8.43 -11.86 12.44
N THR A 2 -7.58 -11.71 13.45
CA THR A 2 -7.05 -10.42 13.95
C THR A 2 -6.03 -9.74 13.02
N ASN A 3 -5.42 -10.49 12.09
CA ASN A 3 -4.31 -10.02 11.24
C ASN A 3 -4.74 -9.58 9.83
N GLN A 4 -6.05 -9.57 9.54
CA GLN A 4 -6.56 -9.00 8.30
C GLN A 4 -6.47 -7.48 8.36
N PRO A 5 -6.26 -6.81 7.21
CA PRO A 5 -6.03 -5.37 7.17
C PRO A 5 -7.23 -4.57 7.69
N GLY A 6 -8.45 -5.14 7.67
CA GLY A 6 -9.63 -4.55 8.32
C GLY A 6 -9.56 -4.54 9.84
N ASN A 7 -9.16 -5.65 10.44
CA ASN A 7 -9.17 -5.83 11.89
C ASN A 7 -7.91 -5.26 12.54
N ALA A 8 -6.77 -5.32 11.85
CA ALA A 8 -5.52 -4.71 12.32
C ALA A 8 -5.63 -3.19 12.50
N LEU A 9 -6.38 -2.51 11.63
CA LEU A 9 -6.62 -1.06 11.71
C LEU A 9 -7.71 -0.68 12.72
N ARG A 10 -8.45 -1.65 13.27
CA ARG A 10 -9.47 -1.43 14.32
C ARG A 10 -8.90 -1.58 15.72
N THR A 11 -7.70 -2.15 15.86
CA THR A 11 -6.96 -2.27 17.12
C THR A 11 -5.93 -1.16 17.23
N PHE A 12 -5.72 -0.61 18.43
CA PHE A 12 -4.70 0.42 18.67
C PHE A 12 -3.29 -0.03 18.26
N PHE A 13 -2.95 -1.30 18.51
CA PHE A 13 -1.67 -1.87 18.12
C PHE A 13 -1.79 -3.39 17.87
N ASN A 14 -1.20 -3.85 16.77
CA ASN A 14 -1.05 -5.27 16.44
C ASN A 14 0.43 -5.56 16.17
N SER A 15 1.11 -6.15 17.15
CA SER A 15 2.57 -6.41 17.11
C SER A 15 2.99 -7.35 15.99
N THR A 16 2.13 -8.31 15.65
CA THR A 16 2.38 -9.26 14.56
C THR A 16 2.35 -8.54 13.21
N VAL A 17 1.30 -7.78 12.94
CA VAL A 17 1.18 -6.99 11.69
C VAL A 17 2.30 -5.97 11.59
N PHE A 18 2.65 -5.30 12.69
CA PHE A 18 3.76 -4.35 12.73
C PHE A 18 5.12 -5.00 12.41
N SER A 19 5.42 -6.16 13.01
CA SER A 19 6.67 -6.89 12.74
C SER A 19 6.78 -7.34 11.28
N PHE A 20 5.68 -7.86 10.72
CA PHE A 20 5.66 -8.27 9.32
C PHE A 20 5.73 -7.07 8.36
N GLU A 21 5.27 -5.89 8.76
CA GLU A 21 5.46 -4.68 7.95
C GLU A 21 6.90 -4.20 7.88
N ILE A 22 7.62 -4.28 9.00
CA ILE A 22 9.06 -4.01 9.00
C ILE A 22 9.77 -5.00 8.06
N LEU A 23 9.42 -6.29 8.15
CA LEU A 23 9.99 -7.32 7.28
C LEU A 23 9.65 -7.08 5.80
N SER A 24 8.42 -6.67 5.50
CA SER A 24 7.98 -6.35 4.14
C SER A 24 8.74 -5.17 3.54
N VAL A 25 8.83 -4.06 4.28
CA VAL A 25 9.56 -2.87 3.81
C VAL A 25 11.06 -3.16 3.69
N ALA A 26 11.64 -3.90 4.63
CA ALA A 26 13.04 -4.32 4.55
C ALA A 26 13.30 -5.21 3.31
N THR A 27 12.39 -6.15 3.04
CA THR A 27 12.45 -7.02 1.85
C THR A 27 12.36 -6.20 0.56
N LEU A 28 11.45 -5.21 0.50
CA LEU A 28 11.34 -4.31 -0.64
C LEU A 28 12.64 -3.55 -0.90
N ILE A 29 13.18 -2.90 0.13
CA ILE A 29 14.42 -2.12 0.04
C ILE A 29 15.57 -3.01 -0.43
N PHE A 30 15.70 -4.20 0.16
CA PHE A 30 16.72 -5.17 -0.22
C PHE A 30 16.61 -5.58 -1.69
N LEU A 31 15.41 -5.96 -2.15
CA LEU A 31 15.18 -6.39 -3.53
C LEU A 31 15.38 -5.25 -4.54
N VAL A 32 14.98 -4.03 -4.21
CA VAL A 32 15.20 -2.85 -5.08
C VAL A 32 16.69 -2.55 -5.21
N PHE A 33 17.45 -2.60 -4.12
CA PHE A 33 18.90 -2.40 -4.19
C PHE A 33 19.61 -3.53 -4.95
N LEU A 34 19.17 -4.77 -4.73
CA LEU A 34 19.69 -5.94 -5.46
C LEU A 34 19.40 -5.81 -6.96
N TRP A 35 18.21 -5.36 -7.35
CA TRP A 35 17.89 -5.10 -8.75
C TRP A 35 18.70 -3.94 -9.33
N LYS A 36 18.90 -2.87 -8.56
CA LYS A 36 19.75 -1.75 -8.97
C LYS A 36 21.19 -2.20 -9.20
N LEU A 37 21.70 -3.09 -8.35
CA LEU A 37 23.03 -3.69 -8.52
C LEU A 37 23.09 -4.52 -9.82
N PHE A 38 22.08 -5.32 -10.13
CA PHE A 38 22.00 -6.00 -11.43
C PHE A 38 21.91 -5.03 -12.61
N ALA A 39 21.18 -3.93 -12.48
CA ALA A 39 21.11 -2.91 -13.52
C ALA A 39 22.48 -2.30 -13.81
N VAL A 40 23.32 -2.08 -12.79
CA VAL A 40 24.69 -1.60 -12.95
C VAL A 40 25.59 -2.65 -13.61
N ILE A 41 25.57 -3.90 -13.13
CA ILE A 41 26.41 -4.99 -13.67
C ILE A 41 26.08 -5.24 -15.16
N LEU A 42 24.80 -5.23 -15.51
CA LEU A 42 24.33 -5.48 -16.88
C LEU A 42 24.39 -4.23 -17.76
N LYS A 43 24.90 -3.10 -17.27
CA LYS A 43 24.93 -1.79 -17.96
C LYS A 43 23.54 -1.31 -18.42
N LYS A 44 22.49 -1.70 -17.69
CA LYS A 44 21.08 -1.35 -17.95
C LYS A 44 20.55 -0.26 -17.01
N GLN A 45 21.43 0.45 -16.28
CA GLN A 45 21.04 1.46 -15.29
C GLN A 45 20.27 2.66 -15.85
N HIS A 46 20.33 2.91 -17.17
CA HIS A 46 19.55 3.97 -17.83
C HIS A 46 18.32 3.44 -18.57
N ASN A 47 18.14 2.11 -18.63
CA ASN A 47 16.99 1.52 -19.29
C ASN A 47 15.77 1.59 -18.37
N LYS A 48 14.86 2.53 -18.65
CA LYS A 48 13.64 2.77 -17.88
C LYS A 48 12.77 1.52 -17.75
N ILE A 49 12.65 0.72 -18.82
CA ILE A 49 11.82 -0.51 -18.82
C ILE A 49 12.43 -1.56 -17.89
N PHE A 50 13.76 -1.71 -17.92
CA PHE A 50 14.47 -2.65 -17.06
C PHE A 50 14.39 -2.28 -15.57
N LEU A 51 14.45 -0.98 -15.26
CA LEU A 51 14.29 -0.51 -13.89
C LEU A 51 12.84 -0.66 -13.40
N LEU A 52 11.87 -0.32 -14.26
CA LEU A 52 10.45 -0.43 -13.93
C LEU A 52 10.04 -1.88 -13.69
N SER A 53 10.45 -2.81 -14.56
CA SER A 53 10.12 -4.23 -14.40
C SER A 53 10.70 -4.79 -13.10
N GLY A 54 11.93 -4.43 -12.76
CA GLY A 54 12.55 -4.80 -11.50
C GLY A 54 11.83 -4.26 -10.28
N TYR A 55 11.46 -2.99 -10.30
CA TYR A 55 10.70 -2.38 -9.21
C TYR A 55 9.34 -3.06 -9.03
N THR A 56 8.63 -3.37 -10.11
CA THR A 56 7.35 -4.10 -10.07
C THR A 56 7.54 -5.50 -9.48
N ILE A 57 8.55 -6.24 -9.92
CA ILE A 57 8.86 -7.59 -9.39
C ILE A 57 9.24 -7.52 -7.91
N ALA A 58 10.10 -6.57 -7.52
CA ALA A 58 10.51 -6.37 -6.13
C ALA A 58 9.32 -6.04 -5.23
N THR A 59 8.41 -5.16 -5.69
CA THR A 59 7.18 -4.81 -4.96
C THR A 59 6.28 -6.03 -4.79
N LEU A 60 6.09 -6.81 -5.86
CA LEU A 60 5.29 -8.03 -5.81
C LEU A 60 5.88 -9.03 -4.82
N LEU A 61 7.18 -9.30 -4.89
CA LEU A 61 7.87 -10.20 -3.96
C LEU A 61 7.82 -9.70 -2.51
N ALA A 62 7.91 -8.40 -2.28
CA ALA A 62 7.81 -7.83 -0.94
C ALA A 62 6.40 -7.95 -0.33
N PHE A 63 5.35 -8.11 -1.15
CA PHE A 63 4.01 -8.50 -0.69
C PHE A 63 3.93 -10.00 -0.40
N TYR A 64 4.36 -10.83 -1.36
CA TYR A 64 4.14 -12.27 -1.31
C TYR A 64 5.07 -13.00 -0.33
N LEU A 65 6.34 -12.62 -0.21
CA LEU A 65 7.28 -13.32 0.68
C LEU A 65 6.85 -13.21 2.15
N PRO A 66 6.57 -12.03 2.71
CA PRO A 66 6.18 -11.91 4.12
C PRO A 66 4.82 -12.54 4.38
N TRP A 67 3.89 -12.44 3.43
CA TRP A 67 2.62 -13.16 3.49
C TRP A 67 2.84 -14.68 3.52
N ALA A 68 3.63 -15.23 2.60
CA ALA A 68 3.92 -16.66 2.52
C ALA A 68 4.63 -17.16 3.79
N PHE A 69 5.63 -16.43 4.28
CA PHE A 69 6.33 -16.76 5.53
C PHE A 69 5.40 -16.69 6.73
N SER A 70 4.52 -15.69 6.84
CA SER A 70 3.51 -15.64 7.91
C SER A 70 2.53 -16.83 7.83
N SER A 71 2.14 -17.22 6.62
CA SER A 71 1.20 -18.32 6.43
C SER A 71 1.80 -19.68 6.78
N ILE A 72 3.09 -19.88 6.52
CA ILE A 72 3.79 -21.15 6.76
C ILE A 72 4.33 -21.22 8.20
N ALA A 73 5.00 -20.16 8.66
CA ALA A 73 5.73 -20.19 9.93
C ALA A 73 4.85 -19.92 11.15
N SER A 74 3.87 -19.01 11.04
CA SER A 74 3.05 -18.58 12.18
C SER A 74 1.60 -19.06 12.11
N GLN A 75 1.24 -19.89 11.11
CA GLN A 75 -0.12 -20.37 10.81
C GLN A 75 -1.17 -19.23 10.79
N THR A 76 -0.71 -18.00 10.59
CA THR A 76 -1.50 -16.78 10.71
C THR A 76 -1.13 -15.89 9.55
N SER A 77 -1.96 -15.89 8.52
CA SER A 77 -1.72 -15.07 7.34
C SER A 77 -1.78 -13.59 7.70
N VAL A 78 -0.68 -12.88 7.45
CA VAL A 78 -0.55 -11.43 7.63
C VAL A 78 -0.50 -10.77 6.27
N TYR A 79 -1.27 -9.71 6.11
CA TYR A 79 -1.33 -8.93 4.87
C TYR A 79 -0.64 -7.59 5.09
N PRO A 80 0.64 -7.45 4.69
CA PRO A 80 1.36 -6.20 4.80
C PRO A 80 0.74 -5.12 3.90
N PHE A 81 0.79 -3.87 4.35
CA PHE A 81 0.37 -2.67 3.62
C PHE A 81 1.53 -2.02 2.84
N LEU A 82 2.78 -2.28 3.23
CA LEU A 82 4.05 -1.86 2.60
C LEU A 82 4.33 -0.36 2.52
N ASN A 83 3.30 0.49 2.57
CA ASN A 83 3.42 1.93 2.39
C ASN A 83 2.59 2.69 3.43
N PRO A 84 3.17 3.66 4.17
CA PRO A 84 2.40 4.49 5.09
C PRO A 84 1.18 5.18 4.47
N LEU A 85 1.26 5.55 3.17
CA LEU A 85 0.14 6.14 2.45
C LEU A 85 -1.02 5.15 2.25
N SER A 86 -0.73 3.87 2.04
CA SER A 86 -1.79 2.85 1.89
C SER A 86 -2.48 2.60 3.24
N VAL A 87 -1.73 2.64 4.34
CA VAL A 87 -2.28 2.61 5.71
C VAL A 87 -3.19 3.80 5.95
N PHE A 88 -2.76 5.02 5.62
CA PHE A 88 -3.60 6.22 5.76
C PHE A 88 -4.88 6.12 4.91
N TYR A 89 -4.74 5.76 3.62
CA TYR A 89 -5.86 5.62 2.70
C TYR A 89 -6.89 4.60 3.19
N LEU A 90 -6.43 3.41 3.61
CA LEU A 90 -7.32 2.36 4.11
C LEU A 90 -7.96 2.72 5.46
N SER A 91 -7.25 3.48 6.30
CA SER A 91 -7.79 3.96 7.58
C SER A 91 -8.89 4.99 7.37
N VAL A 92 -8.68 5.95 6.46
CA VAL A 92 -9.67 6.96 6.08
C VAL A 92 -10.90 6.31 5.45
N LEU A 93 -10.72 5.42 4.46
CA LEU A 93 -11.84 4.73 3.82
C LEU A 93 -12.67 3.88 4.79
N LYS A 94 -12.02 3.15 5.70
CA LYS A 94 -12.73 2.32 6.70
C LYS A 94 -13.40 3.16 7.77
N GLY A 95 -12.76 4.26 8.21
CA GLY A 95 -13.39 5.23 9.10
C GLY A 95 -14.66 5.83 8.48
N LEU A 96 -14.59 6.19 7.20
CA LEU A 96 -15.72 6.71 6.43
C LEU A 96 -16.83 5.68 6.26
N ALA A 97 -16.51 4.44 5.90
CA ALA A 97 -17.50 3.36 5.75
C ALA A 97 -18.29 3.11 7.04
N ASN A 98 -17.62 3.13 8.21
CA ASN A 98 -18.30 3.01 9.50
C ASN A 98 -19.15 4.26 9.80
N SER A 99 -18.68 5.47 9.47
CA SER A 99 -19.47 6.70 9.68
C SER A 99 -20.71 6.80 8.78
N GLY A 100 -20.64 6.29 7.55
CA GLY A 100 -21.77 6.25 6.61
C GLY A 100 -22.86 5.24 7.00
N GLN A 101 -22.51 4.17 7.73
CA GLN A 101 -23.49 3.24 8.28
C GLN A 101 -24.26 3.81 9.48
N VAL A 102 -23.69 4.78 10.20
CA VAL A 102 -24.36 5.49 11.29
C VAL A 102 -25.24 6.64 10.79
N LEU A 103 -24.93 7.20 9.61
CA LEU A 103 -25.62 8.35 9.00
C LEU A 103 -26.74 7.97 8.01
N ASN A 104 -27.37 6.82 8.19
CA ASN A 104 -28.50 6.39 7.36
C ASN A 104 -29.81 7.12 7.72
N SER A 105 -29.76 8.45 7.79
CA SER A 105 -30.93 9.34 7.79
C SER A 105 -30.65 10.50 6.83
N SER A 106 -31.02 10.26 5.56
CA SER A 106 -31.64 11.23 4.64
C SER A 106 -30.85 12.36 3.96
N ASN A 107 -29.51 12.38 3.86
CA ASN A 107 -28.81 13.38 2.99
C ASN A 107 -27.49 12.94 2.31
N THR A 108 -27.28 11.63 2.14
CA THR A 108 -26.02 11.01 1.69
C THR A 108 -25.61 11.36 0.25
N PHE A 109 -26.56 11.63 -0.64
CA PHE A 109 -26.30 11.83 -2.07
C PHE A 109 -25.62 13.18 -2.40
N LEU A 110 -26.03 14.27 -1.74
CA LEU A 110 -25.47 15.61 -1.97
C LEU A 110 -24.05 15.75 -1.38
N TYR A 111 -23.78 15.07 -0.27
CA TYR A 111 -22.43 14.97 0.30
C TYR A 111 -21.50 14.14 -0.60
N TRP A 112 -22.01 13.06 -1.19
CA TRP A 112 -21.24 12.25 -2.13
C TRP A 112 -20.88 13.03 -3.41
N LEU A 113 -21.83 13.76 -4.00
CA LEU A 113 -21.58 14.61 -5.19
C LEU A 113 -20.55 15.72 -4.95
N SER A 114 -20.62 16.40 -3.81
CA SER A 114 -19.66 17.45 -3.44
C SER A 114 -18.29 16.91 -3.03
N PHE A 115 -18.19 15.62 -2.68
CA PHE A 115 -16.94 14.92 -2.41
C PHE A 115 -16.28 14.38 -3.67
N VAL A 116 -17.03 13.76 -4.59
CA VAL A 116 -16.52 13.30 -5.90
C VAL A 116 -15.90 14.50 -6.64
N LYS A 117 -16.58 15.65 -6.65
CA LYS A 117 -16.07 16.88 -7.26
C LYS A 117 -14.75 17.38 -6.63
N ARG A 118 -14.52 17.11 -5.34
CA ARG A 118 -13.25 17.43 -4.65
C ARG A 118 -12.15 16.42 -4.95
N ASN A 119 -12.46 15.12 -5.01
CA ASN A 119 -11.44 14.10 -5.30
C ASN A 119 -10.97 14.08 -6.75
N THR A 120 -11.79 14.50 -7.73
CA THR A 120 -11.34 14.70 -9.11
C THR A 120 -10.26 15.79 -9.21
N ILE A 121 -10.29 16.78 -8.30
CA ILE A 121 -9.26 17.83 -8.22
C ILE A 121 -7.97 17.27 -7.62
N TYR A 122 -8.05 16.40 -6.61
CA TYR A 122 -6.87 15.78 -6.00
C TYR A 122 -6.21 14.72 -6.89
N SER A 123 -6.98 13.95 -7.68
CA SER A 123 -6.42 13.02 -8.66
C SER A 123 -5.72 13.76 -9.81
N ASN A 124 -6.26 14.91 -10.24
CA ASN A 124 -5.58 15.76 -11.23
C ASN A 124 -4.32 16.44 -10.65
N TRP A 125 -4.29 16.75 -9.36
CA TRP A 125 -3.09 17.27 -8.69
C TRP A 125 -1.99 16.21 -8.53
N SER A 126 -2.34 14.97 -8.17
CA SER A 126 -1.36 13.88 -8.02
C SER A 126 -0.82 13.39 -9.36
N ILE A 127 -1.64 13.39 -10.41
CA ILE A 127 -1.21 13.09 -11.79
C ILE A 127 -0.33 14.21 -12.34
N ASN A 128 -0.67 15.49 -12.14
CA ASN A 128 0.19 16.60 -12.56
C ASN A 128 1.52 16.64 -11.80
N TRP A 129 1.55 16.31 -10.51
CA TRP A 129 2.81 16.22 -9.75
C TRP A 129 3.75 15.11 -10.24
N TRP A 130 3.21 14.02 -10.80
CA TRP A 130 4.01 12.96 -11.43
C TRP A 130 4.51 13.34 -12.84
N ILE A 131 3.78 14.19 -13.57
CA ILE A 131 4.15 14.62 -14.93
C ILE A 131 5.22 15.74 -14.91
N PHE A 132 5.31 16.56 -13.87
CA PHE A 132 6.32 17.63 -13.74
C PHE A 132 7.69 17.19 -13.16
N ARG A 133 7.95 15.89 -12.99
CA ARG A 133 9.28 15.34 -12.60
C ARG A 133 9.80 14.28 -13.58
N VAL A 134 9.48 14.42 -14.86
CA VAL A 134 10.20 13.78 -15.98
C VAL A 134 10.82 14.88 -16.83
#